data_AF-A0A4R9VRW5-F1
#
_entry.id   AF-A0A4R9VRW5-F1
#
_cell.length_a   1.000
_cell.length_b   1.000
_cell.length_c   1.000
_cell.angle_alpha   90.00
_cell.angle_beta   90.00
_cell.angle_gamma   90.00
#
_symmetry.space_group_name_H-M   'P 1'
#
loop_
_entity.id
_entity.type
_entity.pdbx_description
1 polymer ?
#
loop_
_entity_poly.entity_id
_entity_poly.type
_entity_poly.pdbx_seq_one_letter_code
_entity_poly.pdbx_strand_id
1 'polypeptide(L)'
;MEPAAAKETLLAQIGGETALRGLVDCFYDLIETDPRGETLLRLHFRGHGVNHAREEQFNFLCGFLGGRRHYLEKHGHMDVRLMHAHVPISAADAEDWLALMDRAITETRLS
;
A
#
# COMPACT_ATOMS: atom_id res chain seq x y z
N MET A 1 36.51 -11.60 7.26
CA MET A 1 35.73 -10.46 6.74
C MET A 1 34.35 -10.62 7.34
N GLU A 2 34.10 -9.89 8.43
CA GLU A 2 32.78 -9.82 9.05
C GLU A 2 31.77 -9.37 7.97
N PRO A 3 30.60 -10.01 7.82
CA PRO A 3 29.59 -9.47 6.94
C PRO A 3 29.23 -8.08 7.47
N ALA A 4 29.33 -7.07 6.59
CA ALA A 4 28.81 -5.75 6.90
C ALA A 4 27.36 -5.94 7.34
N ALA A 5 27.02 -5.56 8.58
CA ALA A 5 25.66 -5.62 9.08
C ALA A 5 24.74 -5.01 8.01
N ALA A 6 23.86 -5.83 7.43
CA ALA A 6 22.91 -5.36 6.46
C ALA A 6 22.18 -4.16 7.09
N LYS A 7 22.20 -3.00 6.44
CA LYS A 7 21.41 -1.84 6.89
C LYS A 7 19.98 -2.34 7.08
N GLU A 8 19.50 -2.30 8.31
CA GLU A 8 18.17 -2.78 8.64
C GLU A 8 17.17 -1.94 7.84
N THR A 9 16.45 -2.59 6.94
CA THR A 9 15.49 -1.91 6.07
C THR A 9 14.26 -1.53 6.90
N LEU A 10 13.54 -0.51 6.48
CA LEU A 10 12.27 -0.18 7.14
C LEU A 10 11.30 -1.37 7.06
N LEU A 11 11.34 -2.13 5.96
CA LEU A 11 10.62 -3.39 5.83
C LEU A 11 10.98 -4.39 6.94
N ALA A 12 12.28 -4.56 7.24
CA ALA A 12 12.71 -5.44 8.34
C ALA A 12 12.22 -4.94 9.70
N GLN A 13 12.25 -3.62 9.94
CA GLN A 13 11.80 -3.00 11.18
C GLN A 13 10.31 -3.22 11.45
N ILE A 14 9.47 -3.24 10.41
CA ILE A 14 8.03 -3.47 10.54
C ILE A 14 7.65 -4.96 10.59
N GLY A 15 8.60 -5.90 10.56
CA GLY A 15 8.33 -7.35 10.59
C GLY A 15 8.29 -8.04 9.22
N GLY A 16 8.86 -7.41 8.19
CA GLY A 16 9.07 -8.00 6.87
C GLY A 16 7.83 -7.97 5.96
N GLU A 17 7.92 -8.71 4.85
CA GLU A 17 6.84 -8.79 3.85
C GLU A 17 5.55 -9.37 4.42
N THR A 18 5.62 -10.26 5.41
CA THR A 18 4.43 -10.84 6.06
C THR A 18 3.63 -9.77 6.80
N ALA A 19 4.32 -8.91 7.56
CA ALA A 19 3.66 -7.81 8.26
C ALA A 19 3.12 -6.76 7.28
N LEU A 20 3.88 -6.43 6.24
CA LEU A 20 3.41 -5.54 5.17
C LEU A 20 2.18 -6.09 4.45
N ARG A 21 2.14 -7.40 4.17
CA ARG A 21 0.96 -8.04 3.57
C ARG A 21 -0.26 -7.90 4.48
N GLY A 22 -0.10 -8.17 5.77
CA GLY A 22 -1.16 -7.97 6.75
C GLY A 22 -1.69 -6.53 6.79
N LEU A 23 -0.80 -5.53 6.70
CA LEU A 23 -1.19 -4.12 6.62
C LEU A 23 -2.02 -3.82 5.38
N VAL A 24 -1.52 -4.19 4.21
CA VAL A 24 -2.20 -3.92 2.93
C VAL A 24 -3.54 -4.66 2.89
N ASP A 25 -3.60 -5.89 3.40
CA ASP A 25 -4.84 -6.64 3.45
C ASP A 25 -5.87 -5.97 4.37
N CYS A 26 -5.48 -5.60 5.60
CA CYS A 26 -6.34 -4.86 6.53
C CYS A 26 -6.82 -3.53 5.92
N PHE A 27 -5.94 -2.79 5.25
CA PHE A 27 -6.29 -1.53 4.61
C PHE A 27 -7.41 -1.67 3.56
N TYR A 28 -7.31 -2.67 2.68
CA TYR A 28 -8.35 -2.88 1.68
C TYR A 28 -9.62 -3.51 2.26
N ASP A 29 -9.52 -4.34 3.30
CA ASP A 29 -10.70 -4.81 4.05
C ASP A 29 -11.46 -3.62 4.66
N LEU A 30 -10.74 -2.62 5.17
CA LEU A 30 -11.33 -1.37 5.66
C LEU A 30 -11.95 -0.54 4.53
N ILE A 31 -11.31 -0.44 3.35
CA ILE A 31 -11.94 0.20 2.18
C ILE A 31 -13.27 -0.47 1.80
N GLU A 32 -13.35 -1.80 1.90
CA GLU A 32 -14.53 -2.57 1.51
C GLU A 32 -15.65 -2.53 2.56
N THR A 33 -15.33 -2.26 3.83
CA THR A 33 -16.27 -2.40 4.95
C THR A 33 -16.59 -1.10 5.70
N ASP A 34 -15.71 -0.12 5.69
CA ASP A 34 -15.93 1.18 6.34
C ASP A 34 -16.71 2.13 5.42
N PRO A 35 -17.73 2.86 5.91
CA PRO A 35 -18.45 3.84 5.11
C PRO A 35 -17.56 4.90 4.44
N ARG A 36 -16.43 5.27 5.05
CA ARG A 36 -15.42 6.18 4.43
C ARG A 36 -14.82 5.62 3.15
N GLY A 37 -14.75 4.29 3.06
CA GLY A 37 -14.20 3.58 1.91
C GLY A 37 -15.10 3.59 0.67
N GLU A 38 -16.37 4.00 0.77
CA GLU A 38 -17.36 3.82 -0.29
C GLU A 38 -16.95 4.50 -1.62
N THR A 39 -16.41 5.73 -1.55
CA THR A 39 -15.95 6.43 -2.75
C THR A 39 -14.65 5.83 -3.29
N LEU A 40 -13.71 5.47 -2.42
CA LEU A 40 -12.47 4.80 -2.81
C LEU A 40 -12.75 3.46 -3.50
N LEU A 41 -13.68 2.67 -2.96
CA LEU A 41 -14.12 1.40 -3.52
C LEU A 41 -14.66 1.58 -4.95
N ARG A 42 -15.52 2.58 -5.17
CA ARG A 42 -16.01 2.93 -6.50
C ARG A 42 -14.89 3.32 -7.47
N LEU A 43 -13.91 4.11 -7.02
CA LEU A 43 -12.78 4.51 -7.86
C LEU A 43 -11.95 3.29 -8.29
N HIS A 44 -11.69 2.35 -7.37
CA HIS A 44 -10.97 1.11 -7.70
C HIS A 44 -11.75 0.22 -8.69
N PHE A 45 -13.08 0.12 -8.55
CA PHE A 45 -13.91 -0.65 -9.49
C PHE A 45 -14.03 -0.04 -10.88
N ARG A 46 -13.76 1.26 -11.06
CA ARG A 46 -13.62 1.86 -12.40
C ARG A 46 -12.33 1.43 -13.11
N GLY A 47 -11.33 1.00 -12.35
CA GLY A 47 -10.09 0.42 -12.85
C GLY A 47 -10.14 -1.11 -12.88
N HIS A 48 -9.08 -1.75 -12.37
CA HIS A 48 -8.96 -3.21 -12.34
C HIS A 48 -9.53 -3.87 -11.07
N GLY A 49 -10.22 -3.10 -10.22
CA GLY A 49 -10.82 -3.59 -8.98
C GLY A 49 -9.86 -3.68 -7.79
N VAL A 50 -10.44 -3.92 -6.61
CA VAL A 50 -9.73 -3.90 -5.32
C VAL A 50 -8.67 -5.00 -5.22
N ASN A 51 -8.96 -6.22 -5.68
CA ASN A 51 -8.00 -7.33 -5.62
C ASN A 51 -6.71 -7.02 -6.39
N HIS A 52 -6.82 -6.35 -7.53
CA HIS A 52 -5.64 -5.91 -8.27
C HIS A 52 -4.88 -4.82 -7.51
N ALA A 53 -5.60 -3.82 -6.98
CA ALA A 53 -5.00 -2.72 -6.23
C ALA A 53 -4.29 -3.18 -4.95
N ARG A 54 -4.83 -4.21 -4.28
CA ARG A 54 -4.24 -4.89 -3.12
C ARG A 54 -2.86 -5.46 -3.44
N GLU A 55 -2.76 -6.23 -4.52
CA GLU A 55 -1.47 -6.76 -4.98
C GLU A 55 -0.48 -5.68 -5.40
N GLU A 56 -0.94 -4.68 -6.16
CA GLU A 56 -0.06 -3.62 -6.63
C GLU A 56 0.45 -2.71 -5.51
N GLN A 57 -0.36 -2.44 -4.50
CA GLN A 57 0.06 -1.65 -3.34
C GLN A 57 1.10 -2.40 -2.50
N PHE A 58 0.93 -3.72 -2.29
CA PHE A 58 1.96 -4.54 -1.67
C PHE A 58 3.27 -4.51 -2.47
N ASN A 59 3.20 -4.74 -3.78
CA ASN A 59 4.39 -4.74 -4.65
C ASN A 59 5.14 -3.41 -4.61
N PHE A 60 4.38 -2.30 -4.59
CA PHE A 60 4.94 -0.95 -4.49
C PHE A 60 5.62 -0.73 -3.13
N LEU A 61 4.90 -0.99 -2.03
CA LEU A 61 5.41 -0.76 -0.68
C LEU A 61 6.58 -1.67 -0.33
N CYS A 62 6.61 -2.91 -0.80
CA CYS A 62 7.73 -3.83 -0.58
C CYS A 62 9.03 -3.21 -1.13
N GLY A 63 9.02 -2.75 -2.37
CA GLY A 63 10.17 -2.07 -2.97
C GLY A 63 10.48 -0.71 -2.32
N PHE A 64 9.46 0.05 -1.94
CA PHE A 64 9.60 1.36 -1.32
C PHE A 64 10.25 1.28 0.08
N LEU A 65 9.93 0.26 0.86
CA LEU A 65 10.44 0.06 2.23
C LEU A 65 11.78 -0.69 2.28
N GLY A 66 12.39 -0.96 1.13
CA GLY A 66 13.72 -1.57 1.00
C GLY A 66 13.74 -3.07 0.77
N GLY A 67 12.60 -3.69 0.48
CA GLY A 67 12.49 -5.07 0.00
C GLY A 67 12.70 -5.20 -1.51
N ARG A 68 12.22 -6.32 -2.08
CA ARG A 68 12.31 -6.56 -3.52
C ARG A 68 11.41 -5.58 -4.28
N ARG A 69 11.93 -5.04 -5.39
CA ARG A 69 11.25 -4.02 -6.20
C ARG A 69 10.27 -4.63 -7.20
N HIS A 70 9.34 -5.46 -6.71
CA HIS A 70 8.34 -6.18 -7.53
C HIS A 70 7.62 -5.25 -8.51
N TYR A 71 7.20 -4.09 -8.03
CA TYR A 71 6.47 -3.12 -8.85
C TYR A 71 7.33 -2.56 -10.00
N LEU A 72 8.59 -2.20 -9.73
CA LEU A 72 9.52 -1.74 -10.76
C LEU A 72 9.79 -2.84 -11.79
N GLU A 73 10.00 -4.08 -11.34
CA GLU A 73 10.25 -5.23 -12.22
C GLU A 73 9.07 -5.47 -13.17
N LYS A 74 7.83 -5.23 -12.70
CA LYS A 74 6.60 -5.44 -13.47
C LYS A 74 6.26 -4.28 -14.40
N HIS A 75 6.42 -3.03 -13.96
CA HIS A 75 5.90 -1.84 -14.64
C HIS A 75 6.98 -0.89 -15.19
N GLY A 76 8.26 -1.11 -14.85
CA GLY A 76 9.38 -0.30 -15.34
C GLY A 76 9.53 1.08 -14.69
N HIS A 77 8.59 1.49 -13.83
CA HIS A 77 8.69 2.71 -13.02
C HIS A 77 8.05 2.54 -11.62
N MET A 78 8.29 3.51 -10.74
CA MET A 78 7.69 3.62 -9.40
C MET A 78 6.94 4.96 -9.21
N ASP A 79 6.60 5.65 -10.31
CA ASP A 79 5.95 6.97 -10.25
C ASP A 79 4.46 6.85 -9.90
N VAL A 80 4.16 6.94 -8.60
CA VAL A 80 2.79 6.86 -8.09
C VAL A 80 1.88 7.97 -8.61
N ARG A 81 2.43 9.16 -8.93
CA ARG A 81 1.64 10.28 -9.46
C ARG A 81 1.19 9.99 -10.87
N LEU A 82 2.08 9.44 -11.70
CA LEU A 82 1.73 9.02 -13.06
C LEU A 82 0.63 7.95 -13.05
N MET A 83 0.73 6.98 -12.14
CA MET A 83 -0.31 5.94 -11.96
C MET A 83 -1.69 6.51 -11.63
N HIS A 84 -1.75 7.57 -10.82
CA HIS A 84 -3.02 8.16 -10.39
C HIS A 84 -3.49 9.34 -11.25
N ALA A 85 -2.72 9.77 -12.25
CA ALA A 85 -3.00 10.98 -13.04
C ALA A 85 -4.36 10.96 -13.77
N HIS A 86 -4.89 9.78 -14.05
CA HIS A 86 -6.18 9.58 -14.73
C HIS A 86 -7.35 9.34 -13.77
N VAL A 87 -7.09 9.27 -12.46
CA VAL A 87 -8.11 9.02 -11.43
C VAL A 87 -8.56 10.37 -10.86
N PRO A 88 -9.88 10.66 -10.84
CA PRO A 88 -10.39 11.93 -10.30
C PRO A 88 -10.40 11.90 -8.76
N ILE A 89 -9.23 12.08 -8.16
CA ILE A 89 -9.04 12.06 -6.70
C ILE A 89 -9.31 13.47 -6.15
N SER A 90 -10.30 13.59 -5.26
CA SER A 90 -10.58 14.82 -4.51
C SER A 90 -9.75 14.90 -3.23
N ALA A 91 -9.77 16.06 -2.55
CA ALA A 91 -9.15 16.21 -1.24
C ALA A 91 -9.80 15.28 -0.19
N ALA A 92 -11.12 15.11 -0.24
CA ALA A 92 -11.85 14.22 0.65
C ALA A 92 -11.43 12.75 0.45
N ASP A 93 -11.24 12.32 -0.80
CA ASP A 93 -10.75 10.96 -1.09
C ASP A 93 -9.36 10.71 -0.47
N ALA A 94 -8.47 11.71 -0.54
CA ALA A 94 -7.15 11.63 0.08
C ALA A 94 -7.23 11.55 1.62
N GLU A 95 -8.12 12.34 2.25
CA GLU A 95 -8.33 12.32 3.70
C GLU A 95 -8.90 10.97 4.17
N ASP A 96 -9.90 10.42 3.48
CA ASP A 96 -10.46 9.12 3.81
C ASP A 96 -9.45 7.99 3.58
N TRP A 97 -8.65 8.05 2.52
CA TRP A 97 -7.57 7.09 2.28
C TRP A 97 -6.56 7.10 3.45
N LEU A 98 -6.13 8.29 3.89
CA LEU A 98 -5.19 8.44 4.99
C LEU A 98 -5.77 7.94 6.30
N ALA A 99 -7.04 8.26 6.59
CA ALA A 99 -7.71 7.82 7.81
C ALA A 99 -7.84 6.28 7.88
N LEU A 100 -8.17 5.64 6.75
CA LEU A 100 -8.25 4.18 6.69
C LEU A 100 -6.88 3.51 6.78
N MET A 101 -5.83 4.12 6.20
CA MET A 101 -4.46 3.62 6.32
C MET A 101 -3.94 3.74 7.75
N ASP A 102 -4.16 4.88 8.42
CA ASP A 102 -3.78 5.08 9.83
C ASP A 102 -4.47 4.07 10.75
N ARG A 103 -5.76 3.80 10.49
CA ARG A 103 -6.50 2.74 11.17
C ARG A 103 -5.91 1.36 10.91
N ALA A 104 -5.56 1.02 9.66
CA ALA A 104 -4.94 -0.26 9.31
C ALA A 104 -3.59 -0.47 10.02
N ILE A 105 -2.76 0.57 10.07
CA ILE A 105 -1.49 0.58 10.80
C ILE A 105 -1.72 0.29 12.29
N THR A 106 -2.72 0.95 12.89
CA THR A 106 -3.10 0.74 14.29
C THR A 106 -3.63 -0.67 14.55
N GLU A 107 -4.54 -1.18 13.71
CA GLU A 107 -5.15 -2.52 13.87
C GLU A 107 -4.12 -3.65 13.69
N THR A 108 -3.14 -3.45 12.80
CA THR A 108 -2.03 -4.39 12.59
C THR A 108 -0.87 -4.22 13.57
N ARG A 109 -0.96 -3.23 14.49
CA ARG A 109 0.03 -2.95 15.53
C ARG A 109 1.43 -2.65 14.95
N LEU A 110 1.45 -2.02 13.79
CA LEU A 110 2.68 -1.48 13.22
C LEU A 110 2.87 -0.08 13.82
N SER A 111 3.75 0.04 14.80
CA SER A 111 4.06 1.32 15.46
C SER A 111 5.54 1.43 15.78
#